data_AF-A0A1Y4ATN1-F1
#
_entry.id   AF-A0A1Y4ATN1-F1
#
_cell.length_a   1.000
_cell.length_b   1.000
_cell.length_c   1.000
_cell.angle_alpha   90.00
_cell.angle_beta   90.00
_cell.angle_gamma   90.00
#
_symmetry.space_group_name_H-M   'P 1'
#
loop_
_entity.id
_entity.type
_entity.pdbx_description
1 polymer ?
#
loop_
_entity_poly.entity_id
_entity_poly.type
_entity_poly.pdbx_seq_one_letter_code
_entity_poly.pdbx_strand_id
1 'polypeptide(L)'
;MKKKKIFFIIVIILFVLYVLNYSYGKLLWKNALHFPDNERAVVTVKYYADNGRSLELDEEKKDILFDLIKKEAQFAGYSSQGKFSPIMQEDDVYSVIITGDDYFSLLYLSKNPEKTVICANNRYIKLGTMRQTKSFLQKLFD
;
A
#
# COMPACT_ATOMS: atom_id res chain seq x y z
N MET A 1 17.15 43.48 -6.98
CA MET A 1 17.37 42.27 -7.82
C MET A 1 17.92 41.05 -7.06
N LYS A 2 18.95 41.18 -6.19
CA LYS A 2 19.56 40.02 -5.48
C LYS A 2 18.57 39.20 -4.64
N LYS A 3 17.68 39.84 -3.87
CA LYS A 3 16.66 39.15 -3.05
C LYS A 3 15.67 38.31 -3.89
N LYS A 4 15.25 38.81 -5.07
CA LYS A 4 14.37 38.08 -6.00
C LYS A 4 15.06 36.85 -6.60
N LYS A 5 16.36 36.95 -6.92
CA LYS A 5 17.16 35.80 -7.40
C LYS A 5 17.34 34.72 -6.33
N ILE A 6 17.60 35.12 -5.07
CA ILE A 6 17.72 34.18 -3.94
C ILE A 6 16.39 33.46 -3.70
N PHE A 7 15.26 34.19 -3.68
CA PHE A 7 13.95 33.59 -3.54
C PHE A 7 13.66 32.56 -4.64
N PHE A 8 13.96 32.90 -5.89
CA PHE A 8 13.78 31.98 -7.02
C PHE A 8 14.62 30.70 -6.88
N ILE A 9 15.87 30.80 -6.42
CA ILE A 9 16.73 29.64 -6.14
C ILE A 9 16.11 28.76 -5.06
N ILE A 10 15.59 29.34 -3.97
CA ILE A 10 14.92 28.59 -2.90
C ILE A 10 13.71 27.81 -3.44
N VAL A 11 12.88 28.46 -4.27
CA VAL A 11 11.71 27.80 -4.89
C VAL A 11 12.14 26.63 -5.77
N ILE A 12 13.20 26.79 -6.57
CA ILE A 12 13.73 25.69 -7.38
C ILE A 12 14.21 24.54 -6.49
N ILE A 13 14.96 24.82 -5.43
CA ILE A 13 15.46 23.77 -4.52
C ILE A 13 14.29 23.01 -3.90
N LEU A 14 13.25 23.70 -3.41
CA LEU A 14 12.06 23.07 -2.85
C LEU A 14 11.34 22.21 -3.89
N PHE A 15 11.23 22.68 -5.12
CA PHE A 15 10.64 21.93 -6.21
C PHE A 15 11.44 20.65 -6.54
N VAL A 16 12.77 20.75 -6.62
CA VAL A 16 13.64 19.58 -6.85
C VAL A 16 13.50 18.55 -5.71
N LEU A 17 13.53 19.01 -4.45
CA LEU A 17 13.33 18.13 -3.30
C LEU A 17 11.97 17.42 -3.33
N TYR A 18 10.91 18.15 -3.70
CA TYR A 18 9.58 17.58 -3.88
C TYR A 18 9.55 16.48 -4.94
N VAL A 19 10.13 16.74 -6.13
CA VAL A 19 10.18 15.77 -7.24
C VAL A 19 11.00 14.53 -6.86
N LEU A 20 12.13 14.70 -6.18
CA LEU A 20 12.95 13.59 -5.70
C LEU A 20 12.17 12.73 -4.69
N ASN A 21 11.50 13.36 -3.72
CA ASN A 21 10.70 12.63 -2.73
C ASN A 21 9.52 11.87 -3.36
N TYR A 22 8.83 12.47 -4.34
CA TYR A 22 7.77 11.82 -5.09
C TYR A 22 8.30 10.63 -5.89
N SER A 23 9.42 10.80 -6.59
CA SER A 23 10.05 9.76 -7.41
C SER A 23 10.52 8.57 -6.56
N TYR A 24 11.09 8.84 -5.38
CA TYR A 24 11.47 7.80 -4.43
C TYR A 24 10.25 7.00 -3.93
N GLY A 25 9.12 7.67 -3.66
CA GLY A 25 7.89 7.00 -3.24
C GLY A 25 7.34 6.09 -4.32
N LYS A 26 7.38 6.55 -5.58
CA LYS A 26 7.01 5.74 -6.74
C LYS A 26 7.92 4.52 -6.92
N LEU A 27 9.22 4.66 -6.66
CA LEU A 27 10.14 3.53 -6.69
C LEU A 27 9.80 2.49 -5.61
N LEU A 28 9.60 2.93 -4.36
CA LEU A 28 9.22 2.05 -3.26
C LEU A 28 7.90 1.34 -3.54
N TRP A 29 6.91 2.07 -4.06
CA TRP A 29 5.62 1.54 -4.49
C TRP A 29 5.80 0.42 -5.52
N LYS A 30 6.58 0.67 -6.57
CA LYS A 30 6.83 -0.30 -7.63
C LYS A 30 7.50 -1.56 -7.10
N ASN A 31 8.48 -1.41 -6.21
CA ASN A 31 9.16 -2.54 -5.59
C ASN A 31 8.24 -3.35 -4.67
N ALA A 32 7.36 -2.67 -3.93
CA ALA A 32 6.38 -3.32 -3.07
C ALA A 32 5.31 -4.10 -3.84
N LEU A 33 5.13 -3.84 -5.14
CA LEU A 33 4.25 -4.60 -6.03
C LEU A 33 4.97 -5.72 -6.82
N HIS A 34 6.28 -5.89 -6.60
CA HIS A 34 7.04 -6.98 -7.19
C HIS A 34 6.89 -8.25 -6.33
N PHE A 35 5.69 -8.84 -6.38
CA PHE A 35 5.37 -10.04 -5.60
C PHE A 35 6.24 -11.23 -6.01
N PRO A 36 6.58 -12.14 -5.07
CA PRO A 36 7.24 -13.40 -5.38
C PRO A 36 6.32 -14.30 -6.22
N ASP A 37 6.92 -15.32 -6.84
CA ASP A 37 6.17 -16.35 -7.56
C ASP A 37 5.16 -17.04 -6.64
N ASN A 38 3.98 -17.39 -7.18
CA ASN A 38 2.86 -17.91 -6.41
C ASN A 38 3.25 -19.13 -5.54
N GLU A 39 3.98 -20.08 -6.12
CA GLU A 39 4.45 -21.30 -5.43
C GLU A 39 5.30 -21.01 -4.18
N ARG A 40 5.99 -19.86 -4.17
CA ARG A 40 6.88 -19.43 -3.08
C ARG A 40 6.24 -18.38 -2.18
N ALA A 41 5.05 -17.92 -2.53
CA ALA A 41 4.32 -16.90 -1.79
C ALA A 41 3.34 -17.54 -0.81
N VAL A 42 3.42 -17.13 0.46
CA VAL A 42 2.35 -17.34 1.44
C VAL A 42 1.61 -16.03 1.59
N VAL A 43 0.28 -16.09 1.46
CA VAL A 43 -0.58 -14.92 1.59
C VAL A 43 -1.61 -15.16 2.66
N THR A 44 -1.56 -14.35 3.71
CA THR A 44 -2.54 -14.36 4.79
C THR A 44 -3.36 -13.07 4.74
N VAL A 45 -4.68 -13.21 4.67
CA VAL A 45 -5.61 -12.09 4.79
C VAL A 45 -6.21 -12.11 6.19
N LYS A 46 -6.21 -10.97 6.86
CA LYS A 46 -6.91 -10.78 8.13
C LYS A 46 -7.96 -9.68 7.99
N TYR A 47 -9.17 -9.96 8.45
CA TYR A 47 -10.24 -8.98 8.50
C TYR A 47 -10.40 -8.48 9.93
N TYR A 48 -10.38 -7.17 10.13
CA TYR A 48 -10.42 -6.59 11.49
C TYR A 48 -11.83 -6.30 11.99
N ALA A 49 -12.85 -6.29 11.13
CA ALA A 49 -14.21 -5.99 11.57
C ALA A 49 -14.92 -7.18 12.25
N ASP A 50 -14.39 -8.40 12.12
CA ASP A 50 -15.04 -9.65 12.56
C ASP A 50 -14.31 -10.36 13.71
N ASN A 51 -13.72 -9.58 14.62
CA ASN A 51 -12.85 -10.03 15.70
C ASN A 51 -11.48 -10.55 15.23
N GLY A 52 -11.07 -10.26 14.00
CA GLY A 52 -9.71 -10.52 13.56
C GLY A 52 -9.52 -11.87 12.88
N ARG A 53 -10.56 -12.44 12.24
CA ARG A 53 -10.41 -13.72 11.54
C ARG A 53 -9.32 -13.59 10.47
N SER A 54 -8.54 -14.65 10.32
CA SER A 54 -7.48 -14.74 9.32
C SER A 54 -7.65 -15.98 8.46
N LEU A 55 -7.35 -15.85 7.17
CA LEU A 55 -7.38 -16.90 6.18
C LEU A 55 -6.07 -16.89 5.39
N GLU A 56 -5.47 -18.05 5.22
CA GLU A 56 -4.38 -18.25 4.25
C GLU A 56 -4.96 -18.63 2.89
N LEU A 57 -4.44 -18.03 1.83
CA LEU A 57 -4.96 -18.21 0.47
C LEU A 57 -4.29 -19.37 -0.26
N ASP A 58 -5.10 -20.14 -0.97
CA ASP A 58 -4.62 -21.11 -1.97
C ASP A 58 -4.05 -20.41 -3.22
N GLU A 59 -3.44 -21.20 -4.10
CA GLU A 59 -2.77 -20.71 -5.31
C GLU A 59 -3.70 -19.91 -6.24
N GLU A 60 -4.90 -20.40 -6.52
CA GLU A 60 -5.85 -19.71 -7.39
C GLU A 60 -6.22 -18.32 -6.82
N LYS A 61 -6.52 -18.25 -5.53
CA LYS A 61 -6.85 -16.99 -4.86
C LYS A 61 -5.66 -16.04 -4.78
N LYS A 62 -4.43 -16.56 -4.63
CA LYS A 62 -3.20 -15.76 -4.66
C LYS A 62 -3.01 -15.07 -6.01
N ASP A 63 -3.15 -15.79 -7.12
CA ASP A 63 -3.00 -15.22 -8.46
C ASP A 63 -4.02 -14.12 -8.73
N ILE A 64 -5.30 -14.39 -8.44
CA ILE A 64 -6.37 -13.40 -8.59
C ILE A 64 -6.06 -12.15 -7.76
N LEU A 65 -5.62 -12.33 -6.50
CA LEU A 65 -5.31 -11.22 -5.61
C LEU A 65 -4.12 -10.39 -6.13
N PHE A 66 -3.05 -11.04 -6.58
CA PHE A 66 -1.88 -10.36 -7.13
C PHE A 66 -2.20 -9.56 -8.38
N ASP A 67 -3.00 -10.11 -9.29
CA ASP A 67 -3.44 -9.41 -10.49
C ASP A 67 -4.31 -8.21 -10.17
N LEU A 68 -5.27 -8.36 -9.24
CA LEU A 68 -6.11 -7.26 -8.78
C LEU A 68 -5.27 -6.16 -8.14
N ILE A 69 -4.34 -6.51 -7.25
CA ILE A 69 -3.47 -5.52 -6.60
C ILE A 69 -2.60 -4.81 -7.65
N LYS A 70 -1.93 -5.52 -8.56
CA LYS A 70 -1.09 -4.91 -9.60
C LYS A 70 -1.89 -3.96 -10.50
N LYS A 71 -3.15 -4.30 -10.79
CA LYS A 71 -4.06 -3.50 -11.62
C LYS A 71 -4.54 -2.23 -10.91
N GLU A 72 -4.93 -2.31 -9.64
CA GLU A 72 -5.60 -1.22 -8.94
C GLU A 72 -4.69 -0.38 -8.03
N ALA A 73 -3.59 -0.93 -7.51
CA ALA A 73 -2.72 -0.26 -6.56
C ALA A 73 -1.90 0.86 -7.23
N GLN A 74 -2.51 2.02 -7.47
CA GLN A 74 -1.82 3.19 -8.03
C GLN A 74 -1.14 4.01 -6.93
N PHE A 75 0.05 4.57 -7.20
CA PHE A 75 0.71 5.45 -6.25
C PHE A 75 -0.08 6.76 -6.05
N ALA A 76 -0.54 7.02 -4.83
CA ALA A 76 -1.30 8.22 -4.46
C ALA A 76 -0.53 9.14 -3.49
N GLY A 77 0.77 8.90 -3.29
CA GLY A 77 1.63 9.67 -2.39
C GLY A 77 1.98 8.91 -1.11
N TYR A 78 2.29 9.66 -0.06
CA TYR A 78 2.63 9.11 1.25
C TYR A 78 1.47 9.29 2.22
N SER A 79 1.37 8.39 3.19
CA SER A 79 0.55 8.67 4.37
C SER A 79 1.06 9.93 5.06
N SER A 80 0.15 10.85 5.40
CA SER A 80 0.48 12.11 6.08
C SER A 80 1.02 11.89 7.49
N GLN A 81 0.79 10.70 8.04
CA GLN A 81 1.29 10.28 9.33
C GLN A 81 2.35 9.20 9.09
N GLY A 82 3.59 9.46 9.48
CA GLY A 82 4.65 8.44 9.55
C GLY A 82 4.35 7.28 10.52
N LYS A 83 3.11 7.19 11.00
CA LYS A 83 2.51 6.14 11.81
C LYS A 83 1.14 5.87 11.22
N PHE A 84 0.84 4.60 10.98
CA PHE A 84 -0.53 4.19 10.69
C PHE A 84 -1.36 4.36 11.96
N SER A 85 -2.49 5.04 11.88
CA SER A 85 -3.42 5.12 13.01
C SER A 85 -3.80 3.71 13.45
N PRO A 86 -4.06 3.45 14.74
CA PRO A 86 -4.56 2.15 15.18
C PRO A 86 -5.77 1.71 14.35
N ILE A 87 -5.78 0.43 13.97
CA ILE A 87 -6.93 -0.17 13.28
C ILE A 87 -8.01 -0.42 14.32
N MET A 88 -9.19 0.15 14.08
CA MET A 88 -10.38 -0.11 14.90
C MET A 88 -11.36 -0.99 14.11
N GLN A 89 -12.26 -1.69 14.81
CA GLN A 89 -13.16 -2.67 14.20
C GLN A 89 -14.11 -2.01 13.19
N GLU A 90 -14.57 -0.80 13.50
CA GLU A 90 -15.42 0.06 12.69
C GLU A 90 -14.78 0.53 11.38
N ASP A 91 -13.45 0.40 11.24
CA ASP A 91 -12.73 0.86 10.05
C ASP A 91 -12.90 -0.05 8.83
N ASP A 92 -13.47 -1.25 9.01
CA ASP A 92 -13.71 -2.24 7.95
C ASP A 92 -12.43 -2.45 7.10
N VAL A 93 -11.37 -2.86 7.81
CA VAL A 93 -10.00 -3.01 7.30
C VAL A 93 -9.68 -4.47 7.06
N TYR A 94 -9.14 -4.75 5.87
CA TYR A 94 -8.44 -5.98 5.55
C TYR A 94 -6.94 -5.71 5.59
N SER A 95 -6.16 -6.59 6.21
CA SER A 95 -4.71 -6.63 6.00
C SER A 95 -4.34 -7.85 5.18
N VAL A 96 -3.59 -7.64 4.12
CA VAL A 96 -3.01 -8.69 3.29
C VAL A 96 -1.52 -8.73 3.60
N ILE A 97 -1.06 -9.84 4.19
CA ILE A 97 0.34 -10.12 4.48
C ILE A 97 0.82 -11.07 3.38
N ILE A 98 1.89 -10.68 2.68
CA ILE A 98 2.51 -11.47 1.63
C ILE A 98 3.96 -11.74 2.05
N THR A 99 4.31 -13.01 2.19
CA THR A 99 5.66 -13.45 2.54
C THR A 99 6.20 -14.42 1.50
N GLY A 100 7.50 -14.35 1.25
CA GLY A 100 8.28 -15.34 0.50
C GLY A 100 9.71 -15.36 1.02
N ASP A 101 10.57 -16.19 0.44
CA ASP A 101 11.93 -16.46 0.96
C ASP A 101 12.73 -15.19 1.32
N ASP A 102 12.73 -14.19 0.43
CA ASP A 102 13.39 -12.89 0.63
C ASP A 102 12.41 -11.71 0.47
N TYR A 103 11.12 -11.95 0.72
CA TYR A 103 10.06 -10.99 0.45
C TYR A 103 9.09 -10.84 1.62
N PHE A 104 8.81 -9.60 1.98
CA PHE A 104 7.73 -9.24 2.91
C PHE A 104 7.00 -8.01 2.41
N SER A 105 5.67 -8.08 2.34
CA SER A 105 4.82 -6.94 2.06
C SER A 105 3.55 -7.02 2.89
N LEU A 106 3.08 -5.85 3.31
CA LEU A 106 1.87 -5.70 4.10
C LEU A 106 1.02 -4.59 3.46
N LEU A 107 -0.20 -4.95 3.09
CA LEU A 107 -1.15 -4.08 2.45
C LEU A 107 -2.39 -3.96 3.32
N TYR A 108 -2.79 -2.73 3.64
CA TYR A 108 -4.05 -2.44 4.31
C TYR A 108 -5.05 -1.90 3.28
N LEU A 109 -6.25 -2.46 3.26
CA LEU A 109 -7.39 -1.96 2.49
C LEU A 109 -8.52 -1.58 3.44
N SER A 110 -9.03 -0.36 3.32
CA SER A 110 -10.17 0.13 4.12
C SER A 110 -11.23 0.76 3.20
N LYS A 111 -12.45 0.94 3.71
CA LYS A 111 -13.40 1.87 3.07
C LYS A 111 -12.87 3.30 3.07
N ASN A 112 -12.09 3.67 4.08
CA ASN A 112 -11.44 4.97 4.13
C ASN A 112 -10.18 4.96 3.24
N PRO A 113 -10.14 5.73 2.14
CA PRO A 113 -8.98 5.76 1.25
C PRO A 113 -7.69 6.18 1.96
N GLU A 114 -7.79 7.01 3.01
CA GLU A 114 -6.64 7.45 3.80
C GLU A 114 -5.95 6.30 4.56
N LYS A 115 -6.69 5.20 4.81
CA LYS A 115 -6.18 3.99 5.47
C LYS A 115 -5.79 2.89 4.46
N THR A 116 -5.94 3.13 3.17
CA THR A 116 -5.55 2.18 2.12
C THR A 116 -4.11 2.43 1.72
N VAL A 117 -3.19 1.59 2.22
CA VAL A 117 -1.75 1.79 2.12
C VAL A 117 -1.00 0.48 1.95
N ILE A 118 0.16 0.53 1.29
CA ILE A 118 1.15 -0.54 1.30
C ILE A 118 2.37 -0.13 2.13
N CYS A 119 2.82 -1.04 2.99
CA CYS A 119 3.97 -0.87 3.86
C CYS A 119 5.23 -1.28 3.09
N ALA A 120 6.14 -0.35 2.85
CA ALA A 120 7.38 -0.59 2.15
C ALA A 120 8.53 0.21 2.78
N ASN A 121 9.61 -0.46 3.18
CA ASN A 121 10.81 0.15 3.77
C ASN A 121 10.48 1.14 4.91
N ASN A 122 9.72 0.70 5.91
CA ASN A 122 9.22 1.50 7.05
C ASN A 122 8.39 2.74 6.66
N ARG A 123 7.83 2.78 5.44
CA ARG A 123 6.92 3.84 4.99
C ARG A 123 5.56 3.28 4.61
N TYR A 124 4.53 4.10 4.84
CA TYR A 124 3.17 3.83 4.40
C TYR A 124 2.92 4.62 3.11
N ILE A 125 2.83 3.89 2.02
CA ILE A 125 2.58 4.42 0.69
C ILE A 125 1.07 4.41 0.47
N LYS A 126 0.47 5.57 0.24
CA LYS A 126 -0.96 5.66 -0.08
C LYS A 126 -1.20 5.07 -1.45
N LEU A 127 -2.24 4.27 -1.54
CA LEU A 127 -2.70 3.71 -2.80
C LEU A 127 -3.97 4.42 -3.26
N GLY A 128 -4.20 4.38 -4.57
CA GLY A 128 -5.47 4.76 -5.16
C GLY A 128 -6.61 3.86 -4.71
N THR A 129 -7.79 4.09 -5.26
CA THR A 129 -8.97 3.28 -4.92
C THR A 129 -8.82 1.84 -5.44
N MET A 130 -8.94 0.85 -4.56
CA MET A 130 -8.82 -0.58 -4.87
C MET A 130 -10.15 -1.33 -4.69
N ARG A 131 -11.15 -1.01 -5.54
CA ARG A 131 -12.53 -1.49 -5.36
C ARG A 131 -12.65 -2.98 -5.64
N GLN A 132 -12.05 -3.48 -6.72
CA GLN A 132 -12.13 -4.89 -7.12
C GLN A 132 -11.35 -5.75 -6.13
N THR A 133 -10.16 -5.32 -5.71
CA THR A 133 -9.39 -6.01 -4.67
C THR A 133 -10.18 -6.13 -3.38
N LYS A 134 -10.77 -5.04 -2.88
CA LYS A 134 -11.58 -5.11 -1.65
C LYS A 134 -12.80 -6.02 -1.80
N SER A 135 -13.52 -5.94 -2.92
CA SER A 135 -14.68 -6.80 -3.16
C SER A 135 -14.30 -8.28 -3.21
N PHE A 136 -13.14 -8.61 -3.79
CA PHE A 136 -12.61 -9.97 -3.76
C PHE A 136 -12.31 -10.42 -2.33
N LEU A 137 -11.61 -9.61 -1.54
CA LEU A 137 -11.29 -9.94 -0.15
C LEU A 137 -12.55 -10.13 0.69
N GLN A 138 -13.59 -9.33 0.49
CA GLN A 138 -14.85 -9.47 1.23
C GLN A 138 -15.48 -10.86 1.02
N LYS A 139 -15.51 -11.35 -0.23
CA LYS A 139 -16.05 -12.67 -0.57
C LYS A 139 -15.29 -13.84 0.06
N LEU A 140 -14.08 -13.62 0.58
CA LEU A 140 -13.31 -14.66 1.28
C LEU A 140 -13.80 -14.88 2.73
N PHE A 141 -14.57 -13.94 3.27
CA PHE A 141 -15.03 -13.95 4.68
C PHE A 141 -16.55 -14.03 4.83
N ASP A 142 -17.28 -13.94 3.71
CA ASP A 142 -18.72 -14.20 3.59
C ASP A 142 -18.97 -15.72 3.51
#